data_AF-A0A540WHP7-F1
#
_entry.id   AF-A0A540WHP7-F1
#
_cell.length_a   1.000
_cell.length_b   1.000
_cell.length_c   1.000
_cell.angle_alpha   90.00
_cell.angle_beta   90.00
_cell.angle_gamma   90.00
#
_symmetry.space_group_name_H-M   'P 1'
#
loop_
_entity.id
_entity.type
_entity.pdbx_description
1 polymer ?
#
loop_
_entity_poly.entity_id
_entity_poly.type
_entity_poly.pdbx_seq_one_letter_code
_entity_poly.pdbx_strand_id
1 'polypeptide(L)'
;MVEDFSEMHGDGGRVVSRTQDSSVGAAPSAHARNAGTDKRTLRVRVDAGLRLAAGDVPPKMVEGLCRALSLPNPAYWKLVRLRKRPGAEPQTLSFFRQAERELVLPRGSIHLLRRAANEAGLTLSFEDARVLPPKRLPKLPEVSLRDYQADAVERLAKATQGTAVLPCGAG
;
A
#
# COMPACT_ATOMS: atom_id res chain seq x y z
N MET A 1 -32.81 -47.01 11.41
CA MET A 1 -32.01 -48.10 10.81
C MET A 1 -30.57 -47.86 11.29
N VAL A 2 -30.24 -48.31 12.51
CA VAL A 2 -29.35 -49.48 12.84
C VAL A 2 -28.03 -49.45 12.05
N GLU A 3 -26.80 -49.53 12.59
CA GLU A 3 -26.16 -49.78 13.91
C GLU A 3 -24.70 -49.25 13.74
N ASP A 4 -24.12 -48.46 14.64
CA ASP A 4 -23.30 -48.81 15.82
C ASP A 4 -22.37 -50.03 15.70
N PHE A 5 -21.06 -49.82 15.93
CA PHE A 5 -20.10 -50.83 16.36
C PHE A 5 -18.90 -50.16 17.04
N SER A 6 -18.94 -50.17 18.39
CA SER A 6 -17.88 -50.45 19.38
C SER A 6 -16.41 -50.38 18.94
N GLU A 7 -15.42 -50.07 19.76
CA GLU A 7 -15.18 -49.66 21.15
C GLU A 7 -13.63 -49.75 21.24
N MET A 8 -12.99 -49.08 22.19
CA MET A 8 -12.07 -49.71 23.15
C MET A 8 -11.38 -48.65 24.03
N HIS A 9 -11.32 -49.04 25.30
CA HIS A 9 -11.07 -48.30 26.52
C HIS A 9 -9.59 -48.03 26.87
N GLY A 10 -9.41 -47.16 27.88
CA GLY A 10 -8.29 -47.15 28.83
C GLY A 10 -7.80 -45.73 29.11
N ASP A 11 -8.42 -44.95 30.00
CA ASP A 11 -8.37 -44.96 31.47
C ASP A 11 -6.98 -44.61 32.07
N GLY A 12 -6.97 -43.72 33.06
CA GLY A 12 -5.77 -43.32 33.79
C GLY A 12 -5.75 -41.88 34.30
N GLY A 13 -6.60 -41.56 35.28
CA GLY A 13 -6.66 -40.25 35.93
C GLY A 13 -5.63 -39.99 37.04
N ARG A 14 -5.52 -38.72 37.44
CA ARG A 14 -5.31 -38.12 38.79
C ARG A 14 -4.69 -36.72 38.63
N VAL A 15 -5.39 -35.61 38.92
CA VAL A 15 -5.76 -35.02 40.22
C VAL A 15 -4.61 -34.25 40.91
N VAL A 16 -4.71 -32.91 40.78
CA VAL A 16 -4.56 -31.84 41.79
C VAL A 16 -3.20 -31.54 42.42
N SER A 17 -2.74 -30.30 42.26
CA SER A 17 -2.53 -29.41 43.42
C SER A 17 -2.36 -27.93 43.03
N ARG A 18 -3.13 -27.11 43.72
CA ARG A 18 -3.12 -25.65 43.79
C ARG A 18 -2.03 -25.23 44.79
N THR A 19 -1.18 -24.27 44.44
CA THR A 19 -0.51 -23.40 45.43
C THR A 19 -0.33 -22.00 44.86
N GLN A 20 -0.65 -21.02 45.69
CA GLN A 20 -0.50 -19.59 45.46
C GLN A 20 0.97 -19.20 45.72
N ASP A 21 1.51 -18.21 44.99
CA ASP A 21 2.04 -16.98 45.59
C ASP A 21 2.66 -16.02 44.56
N SER A 22 2.07 -14.82 44.47
CA SER A 22 2.70 -13.51 44.69
C SER A 22 4.21 -13.32 44.35
N SER A 23 4.54 -12.58 43.28
CA SER A 23 5.55 -11.50 43.33
C SER A 23 5.68 -10.71 42.01
N VAL A 24 5.32 -9.43 42.07
CA VAL A 24 6.07 -8.23 41.64
C VAL A 24 6.85 -8.27 40.31
N GLY A 25 6.39 -7.45 39.35
CA GLY A 25 7.23 -6.61 38.48
C GLY A 25 8.13 -7.31 37.46
N ALA A 26 7.62 -7.53 36.25
CA ALA A 26 8.45 -7.78 35.07
C ALA A 26 8.22 -6.67 34.03
N ALA A 27 9.29 -5.93 33.75
CA ALA A 27 9.44 -4.94 32.69
C ALA A 27 8.96 -5.48 31.33
N PRO A 28 8.57 -4.62 30.36
CA PRO A 28 8.14 -5.07 29.05
C PRO A 28 9.25 -5.92 28.40
N SER A 29 8.93 -7.20 28.23
CA SER A 29 9.74 -8.20 27.55
C SER A 29 10.19 -7.66 26.20
N ALA A 30 11.47 -7.32 26.11
CA ALA A 30 12.17 -7.09 24.85
C ALA A 30 11.85 -8.25 23.90
N HIS A 31 11.33 -7.94 22.71
CA HIS A 31 11.09 -8.96 21.70
C HIS A 31 12.40 -9.67 21.38
N ALA A 32 12.46 -10.94 21.76
CA ALA A 32 13.51 -11.86 21.38
C ALA A 32 13.68 -11.80 19.86
N ARG A 33 14.85 -11.34 19.43
CA ARG A 33 15.23 -11.27 18.02
C ARG A 33 15.53 -12.69 17.55
N ASN A 34 14.51 -13.37 17.04
CA ASN A 34 14.73 -14.56 16.23
C ASN A 34 15.37 -14.10 14.92
N ALA A 35 16.67 -14.38 14.80
CA ALA A 35 17.43 -14.28 13.56
C ALA A 35 17.02 -15.44 12.63
N GLY A 36 15.80 -15.36 12.08
CA GLY A 36 15.41 -16.00 10.85
C GLY A 36 15.40 -14.93 9.75
N THR A 37 15.86 -15.26 8.56
CA THR A 37 15.91 -14.37 7.39
C THR A 37 14.49 -14.11 6.84
N ASP A 38 13.57 -13.70 7.70
CA ASP A 38 12.24 -13.25 7.30
C ASP A 38 12.37 -11.84 6.76
N LYS A 39 12.23 -11.70 5.44
CA LYS A 39 12.08 -10.39 4.81
C LYS A 39 10.89 -9.69 5.48
N ARG A 40 11.17 -8.61 6.21
CA ARG A 40 10.15 -7.79 6.85
C ARG A 40 9.12 -7.38 5.80
N THR A 41 7.86 -7.74 6.07
CA THR A 41 6.75 -7.43 5.17
C THR A 41 6.13 -6.09 5.55
N LEU A 42 6.08 -5.17 4.61
CA LEU A 42 5.47 -3.85 4.75
C LEU A 42 4.05 -3.88 4.17
N ARG A 43 3.07 -3.59 5.01
CA ARG A 43 1.66 -3.50 4.61
C ARG A 43 1.36 -2.16 3.97
N VAL A 44 0.71 -2.20 2.81
CA VAL A 44 0.32 -1.05 2.00
C VAL A 44 -1.18 -1.10 1.78
N ARG A 45 -1.91 -0.10 2.28
CA ARG A 45 -3.34 0.03 2.01
C ARG A 45 -3.56 0.92 0.78
N VAL A 46 -4.35 0.45 -0.16
CA VAL A 46 -4.62 1.12 -1.44
C VAL A 46 -6.04 1.68 -1.42
N ASP A 47 -6.18 3.00 -1.37
CA ASP A 47 -7.48 3.70 -1.36
C ASP A 47 -7.57 4.75 -2.49
N ALA A 48 -7.67 6.05 -2.17
CA ALA A 48 -7.40 7.13 -3.11
C ALA A 48 -5.89 7.36 -3.30
N GLY A 49 -5.08 6.98 -2.31
CA GLY A 49 -3.62 6.98 -2.27
C GLY A 49 -3.06 5.60 -1.91
N LEU A 50 -1.76 5.55 -1.64
CA LEU A 50 -1.10 4.44 -0.95
C LEU A 50 -0.83 4.90 0.47
N ARG A 51 -1.28 4.12 1.46
CA ARG A 51 -1.08 4.39 2.87
C ARG A 51 -0.16 3.35 3.50
N LEU A 52 0.77 3.83 4.31
CA LEU A 52 1.77 3.03 5.01
C LEU A 52 1.85 3.49 6.46
N ALA A 53 2.05 2.57 7.40
CA ALA A 53 2.36 2.94 8.77
C ALA A 53 3.78 3.52 8.84
N ALA A 54 3.94 4.75 9.33
CA ALA A 54 5.22 5.45 9.38
C ALA A 54 6.27 4.70 10.21
N GLY A 55 5.85 3.98 11.26
CA GLY A 55 6.75 3.16 12.10
C GLY A 55 7.28 1.90 11.42
N ASP A 56 6.66 1.46 10.33
CA ASP A 56 7.09 0.28 9.57
C ASP A 56 8.01 0.61 8.40
N VAL A 57 8.10 1.90 8.02
CA VAL A 57 8.91 2.35 6.89
C VAL A 57 10.28 2.82 7.37
N PRO A 58 11.39 2.25 6.85
CA PRO A 58 12.73 2.70 7.20
C PRO A 58 12.95 4.20 6.87
N PRO A 59 13.65 4.97 7.72
CA PRO A 59 13.86 6.41 7.48
C PRO A 59 14.49 6.73 6.12
N LYS A 60 15.44 5.90 5.66
CA LYS A 60 16.05 6.03 4.32
C LYS A 60 15.03 5.92 3.19
N MET A 61 14.05 5.03 3.33
CA MET A 61 12.97 4.86 2.36
C MET A 61 12.02 6.07 2.37
N VAL A 62 11.72 6.62 3.55
CA VAL A 62 10.93 7.86 3.69
C VAL A 62 11.61 9.03 2.97
N GLU A 63 12.89 9.26 3.24
CA GLU A 63 13.65 10.33 2.59
C GLU A 63 13.73 10.15 1.07
N GLY A 64 13.97 8.92 0.60
CA GLY A 64 14.00 8.59 -0.81
C GLY A 64 12.67 8.86 -1.52
N LEU A 65 11.55 8.44 -0.90
CA LEU A 65 10.21 8.69 -1.42
C LEU A 65 9.86 10.17 -1.42
N CYS A 66 10.20 10.90 -0.35
CA CYS A 66 9.96 12.34 -0.26
C CYS A 66 10.70 13.09 -1.38
N ARG A 67 11.98 12.76 -1.63
CA ARG A 67 12.76 13.34 -2.72
C ARG A 67 12.19 12.97 -4.09
N ALA A 68 11.86 11.70 -4.31
CA ALA A 68 11.33 11.23 -5.60
C ALA A 68 9.94 11.81 -5.93
N LEU A 69 9.16 12.17 -4.90
CA LEU A 69 7.85 12.79 -5.03
C LEU A 69 7.87 14.30 -4.83
N SER A 70 9.05 14.91 -4.86
CA SER A 70 9.23 16.35 -4.83
C SER A 70 9.62 16.86 -6.20
N LEU A 71 8.87 17.84 -6.71
CA LEU A 71 9.12 18.45 -8.02
C LEU A 71 9.25 19.97 -7.88
N PRO A 72 10.13 20.63 -8.67
CA PRO A 72 10.20 22.08 -8.67
C PRO A 72 8.86 22.66 -9.13
N ASN A 73 8.38 23.68 -8.43
CA ASN A 73 7.10 24.29 -8.76
C ASN A 73 7.26 25.21 -9.99
N PRO A 74 6.65 24.88 -11.14
CA PRO A 74 6.79 25.72 -12.34
C PRO A 74 6.18 27.11 -12.15
N ALA A 75 5.17 27.27 -11.29
CA ALA A 75 4.55 28.57 -11.03
C ALA A 75 5.51 29.53 -10.32
N TYR A 76 6.21 29.05 -9.29
CA TYR A 76 7.24 29.81 -8.59
C TYR A 76 8.34 30.27 -9.56
N TRP A 77 8.90 29.33 -10.33
CA TRP A 77 9.99 29.62 -11.26
C TRP A 77 9.57 30.52 -12.42
N LYS A 78 8.31 30.44 -12.85
CA LYS A 78 7.74 31.38 -13.83
C LYS A 78 7.73 32.81 -13.27
N LEU A 79 7.33 33.02 -12.01
CA LEU A 79 7.33 34.35 -11.38
C LEU A 79 8.75 34.89 -11.21
N VAL A 80 9.68 34.06 -10.74
CA VAL A 80 11.11 34.41 -10.64
C VAL A 80 11.67 34.84 -12.01
N ARG A 81 11.40 34.06 -13.06
CA ARG A 81 11.84 34.37 -14.43
C ARG A 81 11.27 35.69 -14.95
N LEU A 82 10.05 36.02 -14.55
CA LEU A 82 9.37 37.28 -14.89
C LEU A 82 9.76 38.45 -13.96
N ARG A 83 10.71 38.26 -13.03
CA ARG A 83 11.10 39.24 -12.01
C ARG A 83 9.92 39.74 -11.17
N LYS A 84 8.90 38.89 -10.99
CA LYS A 84 7.74 39.15 -10.11
C LYS A 84 7.97 38.50 -8.76
N ARG A 85 7.43 39.09 -7.70
CA ARG A 85 7.50 38.54 -6.34
C ARG A 85 6.65 37.25 -6.27
N PRO A 86 7.22 36.08 -5.94
CA PRO A 86 6.47 34.82 -5.88
C PRO A 86 5.42 34.76 -4.74
N GLY A 87 5.54 35.63 -3.73
CA GLY A 87 4.58 35.68 -2.63
C GLY A 87 4.55 34.39 -1.82
N ALA A 88 3.38 33.77 -1.71
CA ALA A 88 3.13 32.53 -0.98
C ALA A 88 3.35 31.26 -1.81
N GLU A 89 3.74 31.38 -3.09
CA GLU A 89 3.95 30.23 -3.95
C GLU A 89 5.16 29.40 -3.46
N PRO A 90 5.01 28.10 -3.17
CA PRO A 90 6.12 27.28 -2.70
C PRO A 90 7.12 26.99 -3.83
N GLN A 91 8.40 26.88 -3.52
CA GLN A 91 9.44 26.57 -4.52
C GLN A 91 9.37 25.13 -5.04
N THR A 92 8.92 24.21 -4.19
CA THR A 92 8.87 22.77 -4.47
C THR A 92 7.49 22.25 -4.08
N LEU A 93 6.91 21.42 -4.95
CA LEU A 93 5.68 20.67 -4.68
C LEU A 93 6.08 19.29 -4.17
N SER A 94 5.61 18.93 -2.98
CA SER A 94 5.74 17.57 -2.45
C SER A 94 4.41 16.84 -2.56
N PHE A 95 4.41 15.71 -3.25
CA PHE A 95 3.27 14.78 -3.32
C PHE A 95 3.34 13.69 -2.25
N PHE A 96 4.36 13.74 -1.39
CA PHE A 96 4.50 12.90 -0.21
C PHE A 96 3.91 13.62 1.00
N ARG A 97 2.97 12.99 1.70
CA ARG A 97 2.38 13.54 2.92
C ARG A 97 2.62 12.59 4.09
N GLN A 98 3.13 13.12 5.19
CA GLN A 98 3.17 12.43 6.47
C GLN A 98 2.06 13.00 7.36
N ALA A 99 1.13 12.15 7.78
CA ALA A 99 0.04 12.49 8.68
C ALA A 99 0.17 11.64 9.95
N GLU A 100 0.67 12.23 11.03
CA GLU A 100 0.92 11.58 12.32
C GLU A 100 1.68 10.25 12.21
N ARG A 101 0.94 9.13 12.11
CA ARG A 101 1.44 7.76 12.06
C ARG A 101 1.32 7.11 10.68
N GLU A 102 0.83 7.83 9.68
CA GLU A 102 0.67 7.35 8.31
C GLU A 102 1.49 8.16 7.29
N LEU A 103 2.02 7.46 6.31
CA LEU A 103 2.59 8.05 5.10
C LEU A 103 1.60 7.85 3.96
N VAL A 104 1.31 8.93 3.24
CA VAL A 104 0.35 8.96 2.13
C VAL A 104 1.08 9.35 0.85
N LEU A 105 0.93 8.50 -0.17
CA LEU A 105 1.53 8.66 -1.49
C LEU A 105 0.43 8.62 -2.56
N PRO A 106 0.63 9.22 -3.75
CA PRO A 106 -0.27 9.05 -4.87
C PRO A 106 -0.25 7.59 -5.37
N ARG A 107 -1.39 7.02 -5.78
CA ARG A 107 -1.43 5.62 -6.26
C ARG A 107 -0.51 5.34 -7.45
N GLY A 108 -0.39 6.29 -8.37
CA GLY A 108 0.50 6.18 -9.53
C GLY A 108 1.99 6.07 -9.16
N SER A 109 2.37 6.35 -7.91
CA SER A 109 3.75 6.22 -7.41
C SER A 109 4.12 4.79 -6.99
N ILE A 110 3.27 3.79 -7.25
CA ILE A 110 3.48 2.39 -6.87
C ILE A 110 4.86 1.85 -7.30
N HIS A 111 5.36 2.27 -8.45
CA HIS A 111 6.68 1.85 -8.95
C HIS A 111 7.81 2.40 -8.09
N LEU A 112 7.69 3.65 -7.60
CA LEU A 112 8.64 4.23 -6.66
C LEU A 112 8.63 3.50 -5.32
N LEU A 113 7.43 3.15 -4.83
CA LEU A 113 7.28 2.38 -3.60
C LEU A 113 7.92 1.00 -3.71
N ARG A 114 7.67 0.27 -4.81
CA ARG A 114 8.28 -1.04 -5.08
C ARG A 114 9.79 -0.96 -5.16
N ARG A 115 10.32 0.04 -5.87
CA ARG A 115 11.77 0.27 -5.97
C ARG A 115 12.38 0.52 -4.59
N ALA A 116 11.80 1.45 -3.83
CA ALA A 116 12.33 1.81 -2.52
C ALA A 116 12.24 0.64 -1.51
N ALA A 117 11.19 -0.18 -1.58
CA ALA A 117 11.06 -1.39 -0.78
C ALA A 117 12.12 -2.45 -1.15
N ASN A 118 12.36 -2.66 -2.45
CA ASN A 118 13.40 -3.57 -2.93
C ASN A 118 14.81 -3.12 -2.47
N GLU A 119 15.11 -1.84 -2.59
CA GLU A 119 16.37 -1.25 -2.11
C GLU A 119 16.54 -1.41 -0.58
N ALA A 120 15.43 -1.42 0.16
CA ALA A 120 15.40 -1.66 1.60
C ALA A 120 15.32 -3.16 2.00
N GLY A 121 15.27 -4.08 1.04
CA GLY A 121 15.13 -5.52 1.29
C GLY A 121 13.77 -5.95 1.86
N LEU A 122 12.72 -5.14 1.66
CA LEU A 122 11.38 -5.37 2.18
C LEU A 122 10.47 -6.06 1.16
N THR A 123 9.53 -6.86 1.65
CA THR A 123 8.44 -7.41 0.84
C THR A 123 7.20 -6.53 1.00
N LEU A 124 6.49 -6.20 -0.07
CA LEU A 124 5.25 -5.42 -0.01
C LEU A 124 4.02 -6.32 -0.01
N SER A 125 3.10 -6.09 0.94
CA SER A 125 1.75 -6.69 0.96
C SER A 125 0.71 -5.62 0.72
N PHE A 126 -0.22 -5.84 -0.21
CA PHE A 126 -1.23 -4.86 -0.59
C PHE A 126 -2.61 -5.24 -0.06
N GLU A 127 -3.26 -4.30 0.63
CA GLU A 127 -4.66 -4.37 1.01
C GLU A 127 -5.45 -3.41 0.12
N ASP A 128 -6.38 -3.94 -0.67
CA ASP A 128 -7.21 -3.14 -1.55
C ASP A 128 -8.44 -2.63 -0.80
N ALA A 129 -8.49 -1.31 -0.57
CA ALA A 129 -9.58 -0.61 0.07
C ALA A 129 -10.26 0.39 -0.87
N ARG A 130 -10.16 0.17 -2.20
CA ARG A 130 -10.77 1.03 -3.21
C ARG A 130 -12.29 0.86 -3.20
N VAL A 131 -13.00 1.99 -3.21
CA VAL A 131 -14.46 2.00 -3.36
C VAL A 131 -14.80 2.04 -4.84
N LEU A 132 -15.54 1.04 -5.32
CA LEU A 132 -16.10 1.02 -6.66
C LEU A 132 -17.56 1.48 -6.62
N PRO A 133 -18.03 2.24 -7.62
CA PRO A 133 -19.44 2.61 -7.70
C PRO A 133 -20.30 1.33 -7.80
N PRO A 134 -21.41 1.23 -7.06
CA PRO A 134 -22.24 0.03 -7.03
C PRO A 134 -23.03 -0.18 -8.33
N LYS A 135 -23.28 0.89 -9.08
CA LYS A 135 -24.03 0.84 -10.34
C LYS A 135 -23.08 0.53 -11.49
N ARG A 136 -23.43 -0.48 -12.28
CA ARG A 136 -22.82 -0.70 -13.60
C ARG A 136 -23.58 0.10 -14.64
N LEU A 137 -22.87 0.47 -15.70
CA LEU A 137 -23.50 1.07 -16.88
C LEU A 137 -24.44 0.03 -17.53
N PRO A 138 -25.59 0.47 -18.08
CA PRO A 138 -26.42 -0.42 -18.89
C PRO A 138 -25.63 -0.92 -20.10
N LYS A 139 -26.08 -2.03 -20.70
CA LYS A 139 -25.44 -2.57 -21.90
C LYS A 139 -25.50 -1.53 -23.01
N LEU A 140 -24.33 -1.07 -23.45
CA LEU A 140 -24.20 -0.10 -24.55
C LEU A 140 -24.34 -0.82 -25.90
N PRO A 141 -24.74 -0.12 -26.97
CA PRO A 141 -24.70 -0.66 -28.33
C PRO A 141 -23.29 -1.14 -28.67
N GLU A 142 -23.19 -2.30 -29.30
CA GLU A 142 -21.91 -2.89 -29.68
C GLU A 142 -21.40 -2.21 -30.95
N VAL A 143 -20.37 -1.38 -30.82
CA VAL A 143 -19.69 -0.71 -31.93
C VAL A 143 -18.29 -1.33 -32.04
N SER A 144 -17.90 -1.74 -33.24
CA SER A 144 -16.58 -2.32 -33.48
C SER A 144 -15.48 -1.28 -33.21
N LEU A 145 -14.49 -1.66 -32.40
CA LEU A 145 -13.30 -0.85 -32.16
C LEU A 145 -12.38 -0.89 -33.39
N ARG A 146 -11.71 0.23 -33.66
CA ARG A 146 -10.56 0.25 -34.57
C ARG A 146 -9.36 -0.46 -33.92
N ASP A 147 -8.42 -0.95 -34.71
CA ASP A 147 -7.27 -1.73 -34.22
C ASP A 147 -6.51 -1.03 -33.08
N TYR A 148 -6.26 0.29 -33.22
CA TYR A 148 -5.57 1.06 -32.18
C TYR A 148 -6.39 1.23 -30.89
N GLN A 149 -7.72 1.23 -30.98
CA GLN A 149 -8.62 1.31 -29.82
C GLN A 149 -8.69 -0.03 -29.12
N ALA A 150 -8.74 -1.13 -29.88
CA ALA A 150 -8.71 -2.48 -29.35
C ALA A 150 -7.41 -2.73 -28.57
N ASP A 151 -6.26 -2.39 -29.14
CA ASP A 151 -4.96 -2.49 -28.46
C ASP A 151 -4.90 -1.61 -27.20
N ALA A 152 -5.39 -0.36 -27.27
CA ALA A 152 -5.45 0.51 -26.10
C ALA A 152 -6.34 -0.06 -24.98
N VAL A 153 -7.52 -0.58 -25.31
CA VAL A 153 -8.44 -1.20 -24.35
C VAL A 153 -7.81 -2.45 -23.75
N GLU A 154 -7.19 -3.31 -24.56
CA GLU A 154 -6.53 -4.53 -24.07
C GLU A 154 -5.42 -4.20 -23.06
N ARG A 155 -4.59 -3.19 -23.35
CA ARG A 155 -3.52 -2.75 -22.45
C ARG A 155 -4.07 -2.14 -21.16
N LEU A 156 -5.12 -1.31 -21.26
CA LEU A 156 -5.75 -0.69 -20.10
C LEU A 156 -6.46 -1.72 -19.22
N ALA A 157 -7.12 -2.72 -19.80
CA ALA A 157 -7.82 -3.76 -19.03
C ALA A 157 -6.87 -4.64 -18.20
N LYS A 158 -5.61 -4.80 -18.65
CA LYS A 158 -4.56 -5.55 -17.94
C LYS A 158 -3.95 -4.78 -16.77
N ALA A 159 -4.17 -3.47 -16.67
CA ALA A 159 -3.56 -2.62 -15.67
C ALA A 159 -4.61 -1.97 -14.76
N THR A 160 -4.33 -1.91 -13.47
CA THR A 160 -5.21 -1.22 -12.51
C THR A 160 -5.20 0.30 -12.71
N GLN A 161 -4.07 0.86 -13.14
CA GLN A 161 -3.87 2.28 -13.41
C GLN A 161 -2.89 2.43 -14.57
N GLY A 162 -3.10 3.45 -15.39
CA GLY A 162 -2.23 3.77 -16.52
C GLY A 162 -2.71 5.01 -17.26
N THR A 163 -1.93 5.42 -18.26
CA THR A 163 -2.25 6.54 -19.14
C THR A 163 -2.30 6.02 -20.56
N ALA A 164 -3.39 6.30 -21.28
CA ALA A 164 -3.45 6.11 -22.72
C ALA A 164 -3.15 7.45 -23.41
N VAL A 165 -2.21 7.43 -24.35
CA VAL A 165 -1.85 8.61 -25.16
C VAL A 165 -2.41 8.38 -26.55
N LEU A 166 -3.41 9.17 -26.91
CA LEU A 166 -4.13 9.09 -28.18
C LEU A 166 -4.27 10.50 -28.78
N PRO A 167 -4.27 10.65 -30.12
CA PRO A 167 -4.48 11.96 -30.74
C PRO A 167 -5.92 12.45 -30.54
N CYS A 168 -6.12 13.76 -30.65
CA CYS A 168 -7.46 14.34 -30.71
C CYS A 168 -8.24 13.70 -31.87
N GLY A 169 -9.48 13.26 -31.61
CA GLY A 169 -10.32 12.57 -32.61
C GLY A 169 -10.12 11.05 -32.69
N ALA A 170 -9.36 10.45 -31.78
CA ALA A 170 -9.18 9.00 -31.66
C ALA A 170 -10.36 8.24 -31.02
N GLY A 171 -11.49 8.93 -30.80
CA GLY A 171 -12.71 8.39 -30.18
C GLY A 171 -13.24 7.15 -30.89
#